data_AF-A0A0J9BF20-F1
#
_entry.id   AF-A0A0J9BF20-F1
#
_cell.length_a   1.000
_cell.length_b   1.000
_cell.length_c   1.000
_cell.angle_alpha   90.00
_cell.angle_beta   90.00
_cell.angle_gamma   90.00
#
_symmetry.space_group_name_H-M   'P 1'
#
loop_
_entity.id
_entity.type
_entity.pdbx_description
1 polymer ?
#
loop_
_entity_poly.entity_id
_entity_poly.type
_entity_poly.pdbx_seq_one_letter_code
_entity_poly.pdbx_strand_id
1 'polypeptide(L)'
;MWILTQNKERLLTTESMDEIRIVAPGTGRPDYVLLLNRKTDRKEHALGFYRRKERAKEVLQAILKEQSNYISCTGGTDLVTGRHQPAFVAIPPKTYVMPEDE
;
A
#
# COMPACT_ATOMS: atom_id res chain seq x y z
N MET A 1 7.17 0.14 -0.36
CA MET A 1 6.33 -0.11 0.83
C MET A 1 6.11 -1.62 0.97
N TRP A 2 5.98 -2.12 2.20
CA TRP A 2 5.61 -3.51 2.45
C TRP A 2 4.15 -3.59 2.89
N ILE A 3 3.43 -4.61 2.44
CA ILE A 3 2.02 -4.84 2.74
C ILE A 3 1.90 -6.24 3.33
N LEU A 4 1.46 -6.34 4.58
CA LEU A 4 1.08 -7.60 5.20
C LEU A 4 -0.36 -7.94 4.80
N THR A 5 -0.57 -9.11 4.20
CA THR A 5 -1.91 -9.58 3.81
C THR A 5 -2.83 -9.72 5.03
N GLN A 6 -4.14 -9.61 4.80
CA GLN A 6 -5.15 -9.65 5.86
C GLN A 6 -5.10 -10.96 6.67
N ASN A 7 -4.78 -12.08 6.01
CA ASN A 7 -4.57 -13.38 6.66
C ASN A 7 -3.20 -13.53 7.37
N LYS A 8 -2.33 -12.51 7.31
CA LYS A 8 -0.99 -12.46 7.92
C LYS A 8 0.01 -13.52 7.45
N GLU A 9 -0.29 -14.21 6.35
CA GLU A 9 0.59 -15.26 5.81
C GLU A 9 1.67 -14.73 4.86
N ARG A 10 1.49 -13.53 4.29
CA ARG A 10 2.37 -13.00 3.25
C ARG A 10 2.69 -11.54 3.47
N LEU A 11 3.98 -11.22 3.34
CA LEU A 11 4.48 -9.86 3.25
C LEU A 11 4.86 -9.58 1.80
N LEU A 12 4.19 -8.60 1.19
CA LEU A 12 4.36 -8.27 -0.22
C LEU A 12 4.99 -6.88 -0.36
N THR A 13 5.93 -6.76 -1.30
CA THR A 13 6.57 -5.49 -1.62
C THR A 13 5.90 -4.87 -2.84
N THR A 14 5.59 -3.58 -2.79
CA THR A 14 5.06 -2.84 -3.95
C THR A 14 6.19 -2.07 -4.65
N GLU A 15 6.35 -2.27 -5.96
CA GLU A 15 7.28 -1.54 -6.81
C GLU A 15 6.55 -0.53 -7.73
N SER A 16 7.30 0.36 -8.38
CA SER A 16 6.83 1.59 -9.04
C SER A 16 5.85 1.40 -10.22
N MET A 17 5.46 0.17 -10.55
CA MET A 17 4.52 -0.15 -11.62
C MET A 17 3.46 -1.18 -11.23
N ASP A 18 3.43 -1.61 -9.97
CA ASP A 18 2.41 -2.56 -9.51
C ASP A 18 1.06 -1.86 -9.36
N GLU A 19 0.00 -2.55 -9.75
CA GLU A 19 -1.37 -2.05 -9.63
C GLU A 19 -2.02 -2.65 -8.39
N ILE A 20 -2.60 -1.81 -7.53
CA ILE A 20 -3.54 -2.26 -6.50
C ILE A 20 -4.95 -1.89 -6.94
N ARG A 21 -5.81 -2.88 -7.12
CA ARG A 21 -7.19 -2.68 -7.61
C ARG A 21 -8.22 -3.40 -6.77
N ILE A 22 -9.45 -2.88 -6.80
CA ILE A 22 -10.61 -3.52 -6.19
C ILE A 22 -11.30 -4.36 -7.27
N VAL A 23 -11.49 -5.64 -6.99
CA VAL A 23 -12.28 -6.53 -7.84
C VAL A 23 -13.64 -6.75 -7.20
N ALA A 24 -14.69 -6.60 -8.01
CA ALA A 24 -16.06 -6.83 -7.57
C ALA A 24 -16.29 -8.32 -7.25
N PRO A 25 -17.22 -8.62 -6.32
CA PRO A 25 -17.63 -10.00 -6.07
C PRO A 25 -18.10 -10.65 -7.37
N GLY A 26 -17.67 -11.89 -7.57
CA GLY A 26 -17.99 -12.70 -8.74
C GLY A 26 -18.76 -13.95 -8.35
N THR A 27 -19.09 -14.78 -9.33
CA THR A 27 -19.78 -16.05 -9.09
C THR A 27 -18.94 -16.93 -8.15
N GLY A 28 -19.43 -17.14 -6.93
CA GLY A 28 -18.74 -17.92 -5.88
C GLY A 28 -17.84 -17.13 -4.94
N ARG A 29 -17.76 -15.79 -5.05
CA ARG A 29 -17.05 -14.93 -4.08
C ARG A 29 -17.98 -13.78 -3.64
N PRO A 30 -18.47 -13.78 -2.39
CA PRO A 30 -19.39 -12.76 -1.92
C PRO A 30 -18.72 -11.40 -1.66
N ASP A 31 -17.40 -11.39 -1.46
CA ASP A 31 -16.67 -10.21 -1.00
C ASP A 31 -15.92 -9.50 -2.13
N TYR A 32 -15.76 -8.17 -1.99
CA TYR A 32 -14.82 -7.38 -2.77
C TYR A 32 -13.39 -7.73 -2.37
N VAL A 33 -12.50 -7.83 -3.35
CA VAL A 33 -11.10 -8.22 -3.12
C VAL A 33 -10.18 -7.07 -3.49
N LEU A 34 -9.27 -6.68 -2.58
CA LEU A 34 -8.11 -5.88 -2.96
C LEU A 34 -7.04 -6.81 -3.53
N LEU A 35 -6.67 -6.60 -4.79
CA LEU A 35 -5.63 -7.35 -5.48
C LEU A 35 -4.41 -6.46 -5.74
N LEU A 36 -3.23 -7.01 -5.45
CA LEU A 36 -1.96 -6.54 -5.99
C LEU A 36 -1.66 -7.31 -7.28
N ASN A 37 -1.61 -6.61 -8.40
CA ASN A 37 -1.17 -7.12 -9.68
C ASN A 37 0.28 -6.71 -9.89
N ARG A 38 1.18 -7.66 -9.65
CA ARG A 38 2.61 -7.41 -9.69
C ARG A 38 3.14 -7.58 -11.10
N LYS A 39 3.78 -6.53 -11.64
CA LYS A 39 4.26 -6.53 -13.03
C LYS A 39 5.44 -7.48 -13.25
N THR A 40 6.29 -7.66 -12.23
CA THR A 40 7.52 -8.44 -12.33
C THR A 40 7.27 -9.91 -12.61
N ASP A 41 6.26 -10.51 -11.99
CA ASP A 41 5.90 -11.92 -12.17
C ASP A 41 4.51 -12.15 -12.78
N ARG A 42 3.78 -11.07 -13.10
CA ARG A 42 2.42 -11.09 -13.67
C ARG A 42 1.44 -11.90 -12.82
N LYS A 43 1.67 -12.00 -11.51
CA LYS A 43 0.79 -12.70 -10.58
C LYS A 43 -0.12 -11.72 -9.86
N GLU A 44 -1.34 -12.18 -9.66
CA GLU A 44 -2.32 -11.51 -8.81
C GLU A 44 -2.22 -12.06 -7.39
N HIS A 45 -2.11 -11.16 -6.42
CA HIS A 45 -2.08 -11.47 -5.01
C HIS A 45 -3.24 -10.82 -4.28
N ALA A 46 -4.06 -11.62 -3.60
CA ALA A 46 -5.10 -11.09 -2.72
C ALA A 46 -4.47 -10.49 -1.47
N LEU A 47 -4.79 -9.21 -1.24
CA LEU A 47 -4.34 -8.45 -0.09
C LEU A 47 -5.34 -8.54 1.06
N GLY A 48 -6.63 -8.47 0.75
CA GLY A 48 -7.73 -8.54 1.71
C GLY A 48 -9.09 -8.65 1.05
N PHE A 49 -10.08 -9.07 1.82
CA PHE A 49 -11.46 -9.30 1.45
C PHE A 49 -12.37 -8.39 2.28
N TYR A 50 -13.37 -7.79 1.63
CA TYR A 50 -14.29 -6.82 2.23
C TYR A 50 -15.71 -7.02 1.72
N ARG A 51 -16.70 -7.09 2.60
CA ARG A 51 -18.12 -7.24 2.22
C ARG A 51 -18.66 -6.00 1.51
N ARG A 52 -18.19 -4.82 1.91
CA ARG A 52 -18.67 -3.52 1.40
C ARG A 52 -17.65 -2.90 0.44
N LYS A 53 -18.16 -2.35 -0.67
CA LYS A 53 -17.33 -1.65 -1.66
C LYS A 53 -16.69 -0.40 -1.08
N GLU A 54 -17.43 0.29 -0.21
CA GLU A 54 -17.02 1.53 0.47
C GLU A 54 -15.79 1.25 1.34
N ARG A 55 -15.83 0.15 2.11
CA ARG A 55 -14.70 -0.28 2.95
C ARG A 55 -13.47 -0.59 2.12
N ALA A 56 -13.61 -1.34 1.02
CA ALA A 56 -12.50 -1.60 0.10
C ALA A 56 -11.87 -0.31 -0.46
N LYS A 57 -12.68 0.71 -0.75
CA LYS A 57 -12.20 2.03 -1.20
C LYS A 57 -11.47 2.79 -0.11
N GLU A 58 -11.95 2.78 1.12
CA GLU A 58 -11.27 3.40 2.27
C GLU A 58 -9.88 2.80 2.46
N VAL A 59 -9.77 1.47 2.40
CA VAL A 59 -8.49 0.76 2.52
C VAL A 59 -7.55 1.13 1.38
N LEU A 60 -8.04 1.22 0.15
CA LEU A 60 -7.22 1.66 -0.98
C LEU A 60 -6.70 3.11 -0.79
N GLN A 61 -7.54 4.02 -0.27
CA GLN A 61 -7.12 5.38 0.06
C GLN A 61 -6.10 5.43 1.21
N ALA A 62 -6.24 4.57 2.22
CA ALA A 62 -5.29 4.45 3.32
C ALA A 62 -3.91 3.97 2.84
N ILE A 63 -3.88 2.98 1.93
CA ILE A 63 -2.66 2.51 1.27
C ILE A 63 -1.99 3.66 0.51
N LEU A 64 -2.75 4.43 -0.27
CA LEU A 64 -2.23 5.59 -1.00
C LEU A 64 -1.62 6.63 -0.04
N LYS A 65 -2.29 6.91 1.07
CA LYS A 65 -1.81 7.85 2.09
C LYS A 65 -0.49 7.38 2.70
N GLU A 66 -0.38 6.10 3.06
CA GLU A 66 0.87 5.54 3.60
C GLU A 66 1.99 5.48 2.57
N GLN A 67 1.68 5.23 1.29
CA GLN A 67 2.66 5.38 0.22
C GLN A 67 3.15 6.82 0.09
N SER A 68 2.26 7.81 0.21
CA SER A 68 2.65 9.22 0.14
C SER A 68 3.54 9.64 1.32
N ASN A 69 3.33 9.08 2.52
CA ASN A 69 4.20 9.28 3.69
C ASN A 69 5.63 8.78 3.46
N TYR A 70 5.83 7.85 2.50
CA TYR A 70 7.14 7.31 2.16
C TYR A 70 7.95 8.24 1.24
N ILE A 71 7.27 9.09 0.46
CA ILE A 71 7.91 10.08 -0.41
C ILE A 71 7.92 11.42 0.32
N SER A 72 8.78 11.56 1.32
CA SER A 72 9.02 12.87 1.94
C SER A 72 10.04 13.64 1.10
N CYS A 73 9.58 14.66 0.36
CA CYS A 73 10.46 15.69 -0.23
C CYS A 73 10.89 16.71 0.84
N THR A 74 11.36 16.24 1.99
CA THR A 74 11.92 17.09 3.05
C THR A 74 13.43 17.03 3.00
N GLY A 75 14.00 17.52 1.92
CA GLY A 75 15.29 18.15 2.11
C GLY A 75 15.48 19.36 1.22
N GLY A 76 16.01 20.34 1.92
CA GLY A 76 16.48 21.63 1.49
C GLY A 76 17.39 22.11 2.62
N THR A 77 18.17 23.14 2.36
CA THR A 77 19.08 23.70 3.36
C THR A 77 18.28 24.18 4.57
N ASP A 78 18.60 23.69 5.76
CA ASP A 78 18.04 24.23 6.99
C ASP A 78 18.64 25.64 7.18
N LEU A 79 17.82 26.67 6.91
CA LEU A 79 18.23 28.09 6.91
C LEU A 79 18.79 28.55 8.26
N VAL A 80 18.47 27.85 9.35
CA VAL A 80 18.91 28.21 10.71
C VAL A 80 20.28 27.64 11.04
N THR A 81 20.62 26.44 10.55
CA THR A 81 21.87 25.74 10.90
C THR A 81 22.89 25.70 9.75
N GLY A 82 22.50 26.09 8.54
CA GLY A 82 23.36 26.07 7.34
C GLY A 82 23.79 24.67 6.90
N ARG A 83 23.28 23.61 7.55
CA ARG A 83 23.63 22.23 7.23
C ARG A 83 22.72 21.71 6.12
N HIS A 84 23.33 21.10 5.12
CA HIS A 84 22.59 20.39 4.08
C HIS A 84 22.02 19.10 4.68
N GLN A 85 20.71 19.04 4.89
CA GLN A 85 20.03 17.76 5.10
C GLN A 85 19.92 17.07 3.73
N PRO A 86 20.25 15.77 3.61
CA PRO A 86 20.04 15.06 2.35
C PRO A 86 18.56 15.12 1.95
N ALA A 87 18.29 15.45 0.69
CA ALA A 87 16.96 15.62 0.09
C ALA A 87 16.02 14.41 0.25
N PHE A 88 16.61 13.24 0.50
CA PHE A 88 15.92 11.97 0.59
C PHE A 88 16.43 11.20 1.80
N VAL A 89 15.70 11.29 2.91
CA VAL A 89 15.84 10.29 3.98
C VAL A 89 14.95 9.12 3.56
N ALA A 90 15.55 8.02 3.09
CA ALA A 90 14.83 6.78 2.90
C ALA A 90 14.43 6.23 4.29
N ILE A 91 13.22 6.56 4.74
CA ILE A 91 12.65 5.96 5.95
C ILE A 91 12.54 4.46 5.67
N PRO A 92 13.04 3.57 6.55
CA PRO A 92 12.98 2.12 6.34
C PRO A 92 11.53 1.68 6.07
N PRO A 93 11.31 0.57 5.33
CA PRO A 93 10.00 0.24 4.81
C PRO A 93 8.99 0.08 5.95
N LYS A 94 8.10 1.06 6.11
CA LYS A 94 6.92 0.92 6.95
C LYS A 94 6.05 -0.18 6.35
N THR A 95 5.64 -1.11 7.21
CA THR A 95 4.73 -2.19 6.83
C THR A 95 3.30 -1.71 7.04
N TYR A 96 2.52 -1.67 5.95
CA TYR A 96 1.09 -1.48 6.00
C TYR A 96 0.42 -2.82 6.34
N VAL A 97 -0.31 -2.87 7.44
CA VAL A 97 -1.07 -4.06 7.85
C VAL A 97 -2.48 -3.93 7.29
N MET A 98 -2.91 -4.90 6.49
CA MET A 98 -4.26 -4.91 5.94
C MET A 98 -5.30 -5.02 7.06
N PRO A 99 -6.27 -4.08 7.13
CA PRO A 99 -7.29 -4.11 8.17
C PRO A 99 -8.33 -5.21 7.90
N GLU A 100 -8.95 -5.66 8.97
CA GLU A 100 -10.09 -6.58 8.94
C GLU A 100 -11.36 -5.88 8.41
N ASP A 101 -12.35 -6.68 8.01
CA ASP A 101 -13.65 -6.22 7.53
C ASP A 101 -14.58 -5.96 8.72
N GLU A 102 -14.41 -4.78 9.34
CA GLU A 102 -15.28 -4.24 10.41
C GLU A 102 -16.57 -3.58 9.88
#